data_AF-A0A0R1MB03-F1
#
_entry.id   AF-A0A0R1MB03-F1
#
_cell.length_a   1.000
_cell.length_b   1.000
_cell.length_c   1.000
_cell.angle_alpha   90.00
_cell.angle_beta   90.00
_cell.angle_gamma   90.00
#
_symmetry.space_group_name_H-M   'P 1'
#
loop_
_entity.id
_entity.type
_entity.pdbx_description
1 polymer ?
#
loop_
_entity_poly.entity_id
_entity_poly.type
_entity_poly.pdbx_seq_one_letter_code
_entity_poly.pdbx_strand_id
1 'polypeptide(L)'
;MRDYGKYLLFLFAFVVTLFFSNKVMLQTPKVLVAIITFMFLFVGLVYLDSYSRKLSKGISKLMCLMILLSLGAVIIYTHENRYSTNEVYAIQMFNSKSFKIKIHGRDYVLTTQNNSFGFSRTYFFNLYRRRGIFYERVNKRVYFIYTRNMHPGKSSVWIFKNTVLKNAHNLQVDPKTAFYYQPIN
;
A
#
# COMPACT_ATOMS: atom_id res chain seq x y z
N MET A 1 15.44 1.13 -36.98
CA MET A 1 15.51 0.25 -35.80
C MET A 1 14.36 0.64 -34.88
N ARG A 2 13.46 -0.29 -34.50
CA ARG A 2 12.41 0.02 -33.52
C ARG A 2 13.08 0.25 -32.16
N ASP A 3 12.80 1.38 -31.53
CA ASP A 3 13.30 1.68 -30.19
C ASP A 3 12.46 0.91 -29.15
N TYR A 4 12.92 -0.30 -28.83
CA TYR A 4 12.32 -1.14 -27.80
C TYR A 4 12.67 -0.71 -26.38
N GLY A 5 13.62 0.23 -26.20
CA GLY A 5 14.14 0.64 -24.90
C GLY A 5 13.04 1.19 -23.99
N LYS A 6 12.13 1.99 -24.54
CA LYS A 6 10.98 2.55 -23.80
C LYS A 6 10.01 1.47 -23.28
N TYR A 7 9.78 0.38 -24.02
CA TYR A 7 8.87 -0.69 -23.59
C TYR A 7 9.48 -1.48 -22.45
N LEU A 8 10.77 -1.81 -22.58
CA LEU A 8 11.53 -2.48 -21.53
C LEU A 8 11.58 -1.62 -20.26
N LEU A 9 11.75 -0.30 -20.40
CA LEU A 9 11.72 0.61 -19.26
C LEU A 9 10.40 0.57 -18.51
N PHE A 10 9.26 0.70 -19.20
CA PHE A 10 7.94 0.65 -18.55
C PHE A 10 7.66 -0.72 -17.92
N LEU A 11 8.01 -1.81 -18.60
CA LEU A 11 7.84 -3.16 -18.08
C LEU A 11 8.72 -3.41 -16.85
N PHE A 12 9.98 -3.01 -16.90
CA PHE A 12 10.91 -3.12 -15.79
C PHE A 12 10.43 -2.30 -14.59
N ALA A 13 10.05 -1.03 -14.80
CA ALA A 13 9.52 -0.19 -13.74
C ALA A 13 8.23 -0.76 -13.12
N PHE A 14 7.37 -1.36 -13.93
CA PHE A 14 6.18 -2.07 -13.44
C PHE A 14 6.53 -3.28 -12.58
N VAL A 15 7.45 -4.14 -13.01
CA VAL A 15 7.90 -5.31 -12.24
C VAL A 15 8.55 -4.89 -10.91
N VAL A 16 9.43 -3.89 -10.95
CA VAL A 16 10.04 -3.30 -9.74
C VAL A 16 8.97 -2.78 -8.79
N THR A 17 7.97 -2.07 -9.32
CA THR A 17 6.83 -1.57 -8.52
C THR A 17 6.12 -2.73 -7.82
N LEU A 18 5.76 -3.80 -8.53
CA LEU A 18 5.09 -4.97 -7.95
C LEU A 18 5.93 -5.67 -6.88
N PHE A 19 7.25 -5.72 -7.07
CA PHE A 19 8.16 -6.35 -6.11
C PHE A 19 8.20 -5.61 -4.76
N PHE A 20 8.23 -4.28 -4.78
CA PHE A 20 8.25 -3.44 -3.58
C PHE A 20 6.87 -3.14 -2.99
N SER A 21 5.82 -3.58 -3.66
CA SER A 21 4.43 -3.34 -3.25
C SER A 21 4.07 -4.05 -1.96
N ASN A 22 3.14 -3.46 -1.20
CA ASN A 22 2.55 -4.15 -0.06
C ASN A 22 1.65 -5.30 -0.57
N LYS A 23 1.96 -6.54 -0.16
CA LYS A 23 1.24 -7.76 -0.57
C LYS A 23 -0.26 -7.74 -0.31
N VAL A 24 -0.71 -7.01 0.72
CA VAL A 24 -2.12 -6.82 1.02
C VAL A 24 -2.77 -5.89 0.01
N MET A 25 -2.08 -4.79 -0.33
CA MET A 25 -2.57 -3.80 -1.29
C MET A 25 -2.74 -4.40 -2.67
N LEU A 26 -1.80 -5.26 -3.10
CA LEU A 26 -1.90 -6.03 -4.35
C LEU A 26 -3.19 -6.84 -4.49
N GLN A 27 -3.81 -7.19 -3.37
CA GLN A 27 -5.06 -7.97 -3.30
C GLN A 27 -6.25 -7.07 -2.94
N THR A 28 -6.22 -5.80 -3.36
CA THR A 28 -7.36 -4.89 -3.27
C THR A 28 -7.97 -4.62 -4.65
N PRO A 29 -9.29 -4.35 -4.75
CA PRO A 29 -9.94 -4.08 -6.04
C PRO A 29 -9.34 -2.87 -6.77
N LYS A 30 -8.96 -1.82 -6.04
CA LYS A 30 -8.36 -0.60 -6.62
C LYS A 30 -7.07 -0.91 -7.38
N VAL A 31 -6.20 -1.74 -6.79
CA VAL A 31 -4.93 -2.13 -7.43
C VAL A 31 -5.18 -2.99 -8.65
N LEU A 32 -6.14 -3.92 -8.58
CA LEU A 32 -6.49 -4.75 -9.73
C LEU A 32 -6.91 -3.90 -10.93
N VAL A 33 -7.78 -2.91 -10.73
CA VAL A 33 -8.20 -1.98 -11.78
C VAL A 33 -7.01 -1.20 -12.35
N ALA A 34 -6.13 -0.69 -11.49
CA ALA A 34 -4.93 0.04 -11.92
C ALA A 34 -3.96 -0.83 -12.74
N ILE A 35 -3.73 -2.07 -12.33
CA ILE A 35 -2.89 -3.04 -13.05
C ILE A 35 -3.51 -3.37 -14.41
N ILE A 36 -4.81 -3.68 -14.46
CA ILE A 36 -5.51 -3.98 -15.73
C ILE A 36 -5.43 -2.77 -16.68
N THR A 37 -5.62 -1.57 -16.16
CA THR A 37 -5.54 -0.32 -16.94
C THR A 37 -4.14 -0.13 -17.52
N PHE A 38 -3.10 -0.34 -16.70
CA PHE A 38 -1.71 -0.27 -17.15
C PHE A 38 -1.42 -1.30 -18.25
N MET A 39 -1.84 -2.55 -18.05
CA MET A 39 -1.63 -3.62 -19.02
C MET A 39 -2.34 -3.33 -20.34
N PHE A 40 -3.59 -2.85 -20.30
CA PHE A 40 -4.35 -2.51 -21.51
C PHE A 40 -3.70 -1.37 -22.30
N LEU A 41 -3.26 -0.30 -21.61
CA LEU A 41 -2.56 0.82 -22.24
C LEU A 41 -1.20 0.39 -22.82
N PHE A 42 -0.46 -0.46 -22.10
CA PHE A 42 0.84 -0.96 -22.54
C PHE A 42 0.70 -1.85 -23.79
N VAL A 43 -0.20 -2.83 -23.76
CA VAL A 43 -0.49 -3.69 -24.92
C VAL A 43 -1.00 -2.85 -26.09
N GLY A 44 -1.89 -1.88 -25.84
CA GLY A 44 -2.39 -0.96 -26.85
C GLY A 44 -1.28 -0.16 -27.53
N LEU A 45 -0.30 0.35 -26.77
CA LEU A 45 0.86 1.04 -27.34
C LEU A 45 1.71 0.10 -28.20
N VAL A 46 2.01 -1.11 -27.72
CA VAL A 46 2.77 -2.12 -28.47
C VAL A 46 2.05 -2.50 -29.76
N TYR A 47 0.74 -2.70 -29.71
CA TYR A 47 -0.09 -3.03 -30.86
C TYR A 47 -0.09 -1.90 -31.90
N LEU A 48 -0.34 -0.66 -31.46
CA LEU A 48 -0.37 0.50 -32.34
C LEU A 48 0.99 0.77 -33.00
N ASP A 49 2.08 0.63 -32.26
CA ASP A 49 3.43 0.76 -32.81
C ASP A 49 3.79 -0.39 -33.76
N SER A 50 3.22 -1.59 -33.51
CA SER A 50 3.42 -2.78 -34.34
C SER A 50 2.72 -2.67 -35.70
N TYR A 51 1.49 -2.15 -35.72
CA TYR A 51 0.61 -2.17 -36.88
C TYR A 51 0.54 -0.84 -37.65
N SER A 52 0.70 0.30 -36.96
CA SER A 52 0.65 1.61 -37.61
C SER A 52 2.05 2.10 -37.98
N ARG A 53 2.41 1.99 -39.27
CA ARG A 53 3.67 2.56 -39.82
C ARG A 53 3.75 4.09 -39.69
N LYS A 54 2.65 4.78 -39.34
CA LYS A 54 2.55 6.23 -39.20
C LYS A 54 1.71 6.64 -37.99
N LEU A 55 2.03 6.13 -36.80
CA LEU A 55 1.48 6.73 -35.58
C LEU A 55 1.98 8.17 -35.49
N SER A 56 1.08 9.14 -35.36
CA SER A 56 1.49 10.54 -35.24
C SER A 56 2.34 10.71 -33.98
N LYS A 57 3.37 11.57 -34.04
CA LYS A 57 4.24 11.85 -32.88
C LYS A 57 3.42 12.32 -31.67
N GLY A 58 2.30 13.01 -31.89
CA GLY A 58 1.40 13.46 -30.82
C GLY A 58 0.70 12.30 -30.12
N ILE A 59 0.11 11.36 -30.87
CA ILE A 59 -0.57 10.18 -30.30
C ILE A 59 0.42 9.30 -29.53
N SER A 60 1.62 9.10 -30.06
CA SER A 60 2.68 8.34 -29.38
C SER A 60 3.05 8.97 -28.03
N LYS A 61 3.26 10.28 -27.99
CA LYS A 61 3.56 11.02 -26.75
C LYS A 61 2.42 10.95 -25.74
N LEU A 62 1.17 11.09 -26.20
CA LEU A 62 0.00 11.01 -25.34
C LEU A 62 -0.14 9.61 -24.71
N MET A 63 0.04 8.54 -25.49
CA MET A 63 0.01 7.18 -24.98
C MET A 63 1.11 6.92 -23.95
N CYS A 64 2.34 7.39 -24.22
CA CYS A 64 3.43 7.31 -23.23
C CYS A 64 3.09 8.05 -21.94
N LEU A 65 2.49 9.24 -22.02
CA LEU A 65 2.04 9.99 -20.84
C LEU A 65 0.94 9.23 -20.08
N MET A 66 -0.04 8.65 -20.77
CA MET A 66 -1.09 7.84 -20.15
C MET A 66 -0.53 6.60 -19.44
N ILE A 67 0.45 5.92 -20.05
CA ILE A 67 1.13 4.77 -19.42
C ILE A 67 1.91 5.23 -18.19
N LEU A 68 2.62 6.35 -18.27
CA LEU A 68 3.35 6.92 -17.13
C LEU A 68 2.39 7.23 -15.97
N LEU A 69 1.27 7.89 -16.25
CA LEU A 69 0.24 8.20 -15.25
C LEU A 69 -0.40 6.93 -14.68
N SER A 70 -0.67 5.93 -15.52
CA SER A 70 -1.19 4.64 -15.08
C SER A 70 -0.20 3.88 -14.19
N LEU A 71 1.10 3.94 -14.51
CA LEU A 71 2.15 3.37 -13.67
C LEU A 71 2.22 4.11 -12.33
N GLY A 72 2.10 5.44 -12.33
CA GLY A 72 1.95 6.24 -11.12
C GLY A 72 0.75 5.81 -10.27
N ALA A 73 -0.39 5.52 -10.90
CA ALA A 73 -1.56 5.00 -10.20
C ALA A 73 -1.31 3.60 -9.60
N VAL A 74 -0.61 2.71 -10.30
CA VAL A 74 -0.18 1.42 -9.75
C VAL A 74 0.68 1.63 -8.50
N ILE A 75 1.73 2.46 -8.58
CA ILE A 75 2.59 2.78 -7.43
C ILE A 75 1.77 3.34 -6.26
N ILE A 76 0.85 4.27 -6.52
CA ILE A 76 0.03 4.85 -5.46
C ILE A 76 -0.87 3.80 -4.82
N TYR A 77 -1.54 2.95 -5.59
CA TYR A 77 -2.49 2.01 -5.02
C TYR A 77 -1.84 0.78 -4.39
N THR A 78 -0.63 0.39 -4.82
CA THR A 78 0.08 -0.76 -4.26
C THR A 78 0.76 -0.48 -2.92
N HIS A 79 0.76 0.77 -2.48
CA HIS A 79 1.26 1.22 -1.19
C HIS A 79 0.13 1.77 -0.32
N GLU A 80 0.26 1.65 0.99
CA GLU A 80 -0.73 2.25 1.90
C GLU A 80 -0.51 3.75 1.98
N ASN A 81 -1.54 4.51 1.60
CA ASN A 81 -1.58 5.97 1.65
C ASN A 81 -3.04 6.44 1.64
N ARG A 82 -3.22 7.77 1.59
CA ARG A 82 -4.54 8.40 1.55
C ARG A 82 -5.41 7.92 0.39
N TYR A 83 -4.84 7.64 -0.78
CA TYR A 83 -5.59 7.25 -1.97
C TYR A 83 -6.00 5.76 -1.95
N SER A 84 -5.14 4.88 -1.43
CA SER A 84 -5.47 3.46 -1.29
C SER A 84 -6.44 3.21 -0.13
N THR A 85 -6.23 3.86 1.02
CA THR A 85 -6.96 3.59 2.27
C THR A 85 -8.05 4.60 2.64
N ASN A 86 -8.17 5.70 1.90
CA ASN A 86 -9.04 6.85 2.19
C ASN A 86 -8.76 7.53 3.56
N GLU A 87 -7.54 7.41 4.10
CA GLU A 87 -7.18 7.92 5.43
C GLU A 87 -5.91 8.78 5.37
N VAL A 88 -5.92 9.95 6.04
CA VAL A 88 -4.88 10.99 5.94
C VAL A 88 -3.53 10.56 6.52
N TYR A 89 -3.50 9.93 7.69
CA TYR A 89 -2.30 9.38 8.32
C TYR A 89 -1.74 8.14 7.62
N ALA A 90 -2.49 7.52 6.71
CA ALA A 90 -1.97 6.40 5.94
C ALA A 90 -0.77 6.78 5.05
N ILE A 91 -0.52 8.07 4.78
CA ILE A 91 0.74 8.48 4.10
C ILE A 91 1.99 7.99 4.84
N GLN A 92 1.89 7.85 6.17
CA GLN A 92 2.96 7.32 7.03
C GLN A 92 3.12 5.79 6.89
N MET A 93 2.28 5.12 6.10
CA MET A 93 2.27 3.67 5.89
C MET A 93 2.73 3.25 4.49
N PHE A 94 3.29 4.16 3.70
CA PHE A 94 3.72 3.88 2.32
C PHE A 94 4.60 2.62 2.24
N ASN A 95 5.60 2.50 3.11
CA ASN A 95 6.52 1.35 3.18
C ASN A 95 6.09 0.28 4.22
N SER A 96 4.80 0.17 4.48
CA SER A 96 4.28 -0.77 5.49
C SER A 96 4.60 -2.23 5.16
N LYS A 97 4.96 -2.97 6.21
CA LYS A 97 5.16 -4.43 6.18
C LYS A 97 3.87 -5.12 6.59
N SER A 98 3.59 -6.29 6.02
CA SER A 98 2.39 -7.08 6.33
C SER A 98 2.73 -8.36 7.09
N PHE A 99 1.89 -8.69 8.07
CA PHE A 99 2.04 -9.85 8.96
C PHE A 99 0.69 -10.54 9.16
N LYS A 100 0.63 -11.85 8.96
CA LYS A 100 -0.57 -12.63 9.30
C LYS A 100 -0.69 -12.75 10.81
N ILE A 101 -1.88 -12.47 11.35
CA ILE A 101 -2.16 -12.59 12.78
C ILE A 101 -3.54 -13.22 13.00
N LYS A 102 -3.70 -13.89 14.14
CA LYS A 102 -5.00 -14.36 14.62
C LYS A 102 -5.47 -13.51 15.78
N ILE A 103 -6.73 -13.08 15.74
CA ILE A 103 -7.39 -12.32 16.81
C ILE A 103 -8.72 -13.00 17.12
N HIS A 104 -8.92 -13.45 18.37
CA HIS A 104 -10.10 -14.23 18.80
C HIS A 104 -10.49 -15.36 17.82
N GLY A 105 -9.49 -16.14 17.38
CA GLY A 105 -9.69 -17.27 16.47
C GLY A 105 -9.90 -16.91 14.99
N ARG A 106 -10.01 -15.62 14.64
CA ARG A 106 -10.18 -15.16 13.25
C ARG A 106 -8.86 -14.69 12.64
N ASP A 107 -8.67 -14.95 11.35
CA ASP A 107 -7.48 -14.53 10.59
C ASP A 107 -7.58 -13.07 10.12
N TYR A 108 -6.51 -12.34 10.35
CA TYR A 108 -6.30 -10.97 9.90
C TYR A 108 -4.90 -10.81 9.30
N VAL A 109 -4.71 -9.76 8.53
CA VAL A 109 -3.39 -9.26 8.16
C VAL A 109 -3.18 -7.90 8.78
N LEU A 110 -2.16 -7.80 9.63
CA LEU A 110 -1.69 -6.56 10.21
C LEU A 110 -0.67 -5.95 9.28
N THR A 111 -0.90 -4.72 8.84
CA THR A 111 0.14 -3.92 8.20
C THR A 111 0.65 -2.91 9.19
N THR A 112 1.96 -2.68 9.17
CA THR A 112 2.62 -1.82 10.14
C THR A 112 3.79 -1.08 9.52
N GLN A 113 3.93 0.17 9.92
CA GLN A 113 5.09 0.99 9.62
C GLN A 113 5.51 1.72 10.88
N ASN A 114 6.79 2.04 10.99
CA ASN A 114 7.27 2.84 12.09
C ASN A 114 8.18 3.96 11.60
N ASN A 115 8.02 5.11 12.23
CA ASN A 115 8.82 6.29 11.96
C ASN A 115 9.53 6.66 13.25
N SER A 116 10.86 6.79 13.17
CA SER A 116 11.68 7.22 14.29
C SER A 116 12.08 8.68 14.07
N PHE A 117 11.89 9.52 15.08
CA PHE A 117 12.35 10.90 15.09
C PHE A 117 12.99 11.22 16.45
N GLY A 118 14.32 11.39 16.45
CA GLY A 118 15.11 11.47 17.68
C GLY A 118 14.94 10.21 18.53
N PHE A 119 14.66 10.39 19.83
CA PHE A 119 14.39 9.30 20.77
C PHE A 119 12.95 8.76 20.70
N SER A 120 12.09 9.39 19.89
CA SER A 120 10.69 8.99 19.79
C SER A 120 10.42 8.10 18.57
N ARG A 121 9.50 7.15 18.73
CA ARG A 121 9.05 6.30 17.63
C ARG A 121 7.54 6.23 17.61
N THR A 122 6.98 6.47 16.43
CA THR A 122 5.55 6.29 16.16
C THR A 122 5.36 5.04 15.33
N TYR A 123 4.57 4.10 15.83
CA TYR A 123 4.13 2.92 15.10
C TYR A 123 2.74 3.18 14.55
N PHE A 124 2.52 2.83 13.30
CA PHE A 124 1.25 2.90 12.60
C PHE A 124 0.79 1.48 12.26
N PHE A 125 -0.52 1.25 12.33
CA PHE A 125 -1.13 -0.05 12.11
C PHE A 125 -2.45 0.05 11.35
N ASN A 126 -2.62 -0.85 10.38
CA ASN A 126 -3.89 -1.14 9.75
C ASN A 126 -4.18 -2.64 9.85
N LEU A 127 -5.45 -2.97 9.97
CA LEU A 127 -5.95 -4.34 9.98
C LEU A 127 -6.74 -4.59 8.71
N TYR A 128 -6.44 -5.72 8.08
CA TYR A 128 -7.17 -6.21 6.92
C TYR A 128 -7.75 -7.58 7.21
N ARG A 129 -8.94 -7.82 6.68
CA ARG A 129 -9.58 -9.13 6.69
C ARG A 129 -9.88 -9.52 5.25
N ARG A 130 -9.78 -10.81 4.96
CA ARG A 130 -10.15 -11.34 3.66
C ARG A 130 -11.67 -11.35 3.54
N ARG A 131 -12.21 -10.75 2.48
CA ARG A 131 -13.62 -10.76 2.09
C ARG A 131 -13.71 -11.26 0.65
N GLY A 132 -14.08 -12.54 0.52
CA GLY A 132 -13.96 -13.25 -0.76
C GLY A 132 -12.49 -13.34 -1.21
N ILE A 133 -12.21 -12.90 -2.43
CA ILE A 133 -10.86 -12.94 -3.00
C ILE A 133 -9.97 -11.76 -2.57
N PHE A 134 -10.56 -10.66 -2.06
CA PHE A 134 -9.85 -9.42 -1.75
C PHE A 134 -9.64 -9.19 -0.26
N TYR A 135 -8.66 -8.37 0.08
CA TYR A 135 -8.53 -7.80 1.42
C TYR A 135 -9.33 -6.51 1.54
N GLU A 136 -10.04 -6.36 2.65
CA GLU A 136 -10.73 -5.15 3.05
C GLU A 136 -10.15 -4.64 4.36
N ARG A 137 -9.90 -3.34 4.44
CA ARG A 137 -9.44 -2.67 5.66
C ARG A 137 -10.57 -2.67 6.68
N VAL A 138 -10.29 -3.18 7.87
CA VAL A 138 -11.29 -3.34 8.93
C VAL A 138 -11.35 -2.09 9.81
N ASN A 139 -10.23 -1.41 10.04
CA ASN A 139 -10.20 -0.19 10.84
C ASN A 139 -10.44 1.05 9.96
N LYS A 140 -11.38 1.92 10.35
CA LYS A 140 -11.67 3.18 9.62
C LYS A 140 -10.52 4.20 9.74
N ARG A 141 -9.90 4.30 10.92
CA ARG A 141 -8.75 5.17 11.21
C ARG A 141 -7.49 4.36 11.47
N VAL A 142 -6.33 4.88 11.08
CA VAL A 142 -5.03 4.24 11.34
C VAL A 142 -4.82 4.20 12.85
N TYR A 143 -4.53 3.02 13.41
CA TYR A 143 -4.09 2.97 14.80
C TYR A 143 -2.65 3.41 14.85
N PHE A 144 -2.32 4.31 15.77
CA PHE A 144 -0.93 4.66 16.01
C PHE A 144 -0.60 4.64 17.48
N ILE A 145 0.66 4.31 17.76
CA ILE A 145 1.27 4.29 19.09
C ILE A 145 2.52 5.14 19.02
N TYR A 146 2.56 6.20 19.81
CA TYR A 146 3.75 6.99 20.05
C TYR A 146 4.48 6.44 21.27
N THR A 147 5.81 6.31 21.24
CA THR A 147 6.62 6.03 22.43
C THR A 147 7.88 6.91 22.45
N ARG A 148 8.24 7.42 23.63
CA ARG A 148 9.48 8.19 23.89
C ARG A 148 10.68 7.31 24.27
N ASN A 149 10.43 6.10 24.76
CA ASN A 149 11.48 5.16 25.14
C ASN A 149 11.41 3.96 24.21
N MET A 150 12.48 3.79 23.44
CA MET A 150 12.63 2.72 22.47
C MET A 150 12.47 1.37 23.20
N HIS A 151 11.59 0.50 22.73
CA HIS A 151 11.61 -0.92 23.09
C HIS A 151 12.37 -1.68 21.99
N PRO A 152 13.71 -1.62 21.92
CA PRO A 152 14.49 -2.14 20.80
C PRO A 152 14.33 -3.66 20.60
N GLY A 153 13.84 -4.40 21.60
CA GLY A 153 13.58 -5.83 21.52
C GLY A 153 12.15 -6.26 21.16
N LYS A 154 11.20 -5.34 20.98
CA LYS A 154 9.79 -5.71 20.73
C LYS A 154 9.40 -5.47 19.26
N SER A 155 8.83 -6.49 18.62
CA SER A 155 8.32 -6.38 17.26
C SER A 155 7.04 -5.56 17.20
N SER A 156 6.76 -4.92 16.06
CA SER A 156 5.50 -4.18 15.83
C SER A 156 4.26 -5.05 16.08
N VAL A 157 4.32 -6.34 15.77
CA VAL A 157 3.23 -7.30 16.04
C VAL A 157 3.03 -7.48 17.56
N TRP A 158 4.10 -7.57 18.33
CA TRP A 158 4.01 -7.68 19.79
C TRP A 158 3.38 -6.42 20.40
N ILE A 159 3.82 -5.25 19.94
CA ILE A 159 3.27 -3.95 20.37
C ILE A 159 1.78 -3.88 20.05
N PHE A 160 1.38 -4.25 18.83
CA PHE A 160 -0.02 -4.28 18.44
C PHE A 160 -0.86 -5.17 19.37
N LYS A 161 -0.41 -6.41 19.61
CA LYS A 161 -1.15 -7.36 20.46
C LYS A 161 -1.23 -6.94 21.93
N ASN A 162 -0.17 -6.34 22.47
CA ASN A 162 -0.12 -6.03 23.90
C ASN A 162 -0.60 -4.62 24.25
N THR A 163 -0.62 -3.70 23.29
CA THR A 163 -1.02 -2.31 23.52
C THR A 163 -2.35 -2.00 22.84
N VAL A 164 -2.49 -2.29 21.54
CA VAL A 164 -3.73 -2.00 20.81
C VAL A 164 -4.83 -2.98 21.21
N LEU A 165 -4.59 -4.29 21.15
CA LEU A 165 -5.65 -5.28 21.40
C LEU A 165 -6.07 -5.38 22.88
N LYS A 166 -5.15 -5.19 23.84
CA LYS A 166 -5.49 -5.26 25.27
C LYS A 166 -6.30 -4.05 25.74
N ASN A 167 -6.03 -2.86 25.18
CA ASN A 167 -6.69 -1.62 25.58
C ASN A 167 -7.91 -1.28 24.72
N ALA A 168 -8.08 -1.93 23.56
CA ALA A 168 -9.27 -1.83 22.73
C ALA A 168 -10.26 -2.95 23.13
N HIS A 169 -11.17 -2.66 24.07
CA HIS A 169 -12.04 -3.64 24.75
C HIS A 169 -12.92 -4.59 23.90
N ASN A 170 -12.86 -4.59 22.57
CA ASN A 170 -13.16 -5.71 21.65
C ASN A 170 -13.39 -5.15 20.24
N LEU A 171 -12.35 -4.62 19.57
CA LEU A 171 -12.29 -4.28 18.12
C LEU A 171 -13.56 -3.70 17.45
N GLN A 172 -14.51 -3.09 18.18
CA GLN A 172 -15.69 -2.46 17.59
C GLN A 172 -15.18 -1.25 16.82
N VAL A 173 -15.39 -1.31 15.51
CA VAL A 173 -14.77 -0.45 14.53
C VAL A 173 -15.39 0.96 14.61
N ASP A 174 -14.66 1.86 15.32
CA ASP A 174 -14.64 3.35 15.22
C ASP A 174 -15.63 4.16 16.10
N PRO A 175 -15.29 5.39 16.60
CA PRO A 175 -15.13 6.59 15.76
C PRO A 175 -13.90 7.53 15.97
N LYS A 176 -12.98 7.32 16.95
CA LYS A 176 -12.00 8.38 17.36
C LYS A 176 -10.57 7.94 17.79
N THR A 177 -10.10 6.73 17.52
CA THR A 177 -8.97 6.18 18.30
C THR A 177 -7.56 6.46 17.74
N ALA A 178 -6.95 7.53 18.26
CA ALA A 178 -5.51 7.65 18.47
C ALA A 178 -5.16 7.00 19.82
N PHE A 179 -4.18 6.09 19.88
CA PHE A 179 -3.72 5.53 21.15
C PHE A 179 -2.38 6.16 21.54
N TYR A 180 -2.44 7.16 22.41
CA TYR A 180 -1.22 7.73 23.01
C TYR A 180 -0.79 6.80 24.15
N TYR A 181 0.26 6.01 23.91
CA TYR A 181 0.91 5.24 24.98
C TYR A 181 2.15 6.02 25.45
N GLN A 182 2.01 6.80 26.52
CA GLN A 182 3.17 7.37 27.19
C GLN A 182 3.64 6.34 28.22
N PRO A 183 4.82 5.72 28.08
CA PRO A 183 5.33 4.85 29.13
C PRO A 183 5.44 5.66 30.42
N ILE A 184 4.78 5.20 31.47
CA ILE A 184 4.96 5.72 32.83
C ILE A 184 6.33 5.19 33.27
N ASN A 185 7.26 6.10 33.56
CA ASN A 185 8.54 5.78 34.20
C ASN A 185 8.30 5.25 35.61
#